data_AF-A0A649WEB8-F1
#
_entry.id   AF-A0A649WEB8-F1
#
_cell.length_a   1.000
_cell.length_b   1.000
_cell.length_c   1.000
_cell.angle_alpha   90.00
_cell.angle_beta   90.00
_cell.angle_gamma   90.00
#
_symmetry.space_group_name_H-M   'P 1'
#
loop_
_entity.id
_entity.type
_entity.pdbx_description
1 polymer ?
#
loop_
_entity_poly.entity_id
_entity_poly.type
_entity_poly.pdbx_seq_one_letter_code
_entity_poly.pdbx_strand_id
1 'polypeptide(L)'
;MYFIISINMNINMILILNYYYMNIYSYPIKQLFYLIMYITFTSMNIMFLLPNMTLNLLIILIIFISGILVLFSYFICLLNNQNKKSNSLKLFLINLCFLLISIFQSMNNKLLFKNFNFNFYYQKNQMIKKLYLTPNYFIMITFIIMLIYMLFLVTKMCYLEDKPLRTYKWKK
;
A
#
# COMPACT_ATOMS: atom_id res chain seq x y z
N MET A 1 17.03 5.34 -16.60
CA MET A 1 16.59 5.50 -15.20
C MET A 1 15.44 6.51 -15.06
N TYR A 2 15.61 7.77 -15.45
CA TYR A 2 14.56 8.81 -15.32
C TYR A 2 13.26 8.48 -16.06
N PHE A 3 13.35 7.94 -17.28
CA PHE A 3 12.18 7.48 -18.04
C PHE A 3 11.40 6.41 -17.26
N ILE A 4 12.11 5.44 -16.66
CA ILE A 4 11.52 4.36 -15.86
C ILE A 4 10.85 4.93 -14.59
N ILE A 5 11.50 5.86 -13.89
CA ILE A 5 10.93 6.54 -12.71
C ILE A 5 9.67 7.30 -13.11
N SER A 6 9.69 8.02 -14.25
CA SER A 6 8.53 8.79 -14.70
C SER A 6 7.34 7.90 -15.08
N ILE A 7 7.58 6.77 -15.72
CA ILE A 7 6.55 5.78 -16.04
C ILE A 7 5.94 5.23 -14.74
N ASN A 8 6.78 4.82 -13.79
CA ASN A 8 6.30 4.29 -12.53
C ASN A 8 5.52 5.31 -11.70
N MET A 9 5.91 6.59 -11.71
CA MET A 9 5.13 7.66 -11.06
C MET A 9 3.75 7.82 -11.70
N ASN A 10 3.66 7.73 -13.03
CA ASN A 10 2.39 7.80 -13.74
C ASN A 10 1.50 6.58 -13.43
N ILE A 11 2.09 5.38 -13.34
CA ILE A 11 1.39 4.17 -12.90
C ILE A 11 0.84 4.35 -11.48
N ASN A 12 1.62 4.91 -10.56
CA ASN A 12 1.15 5.18 -9.19
C ASN A 12 -0.05 6.12 -9.14
N MET A 13 -0.05 7.18 -9.95
CA MET A 13 -1.18 8.11 -10.04
C MET A 13 -2.45 7.39 -10.51
N ILE A 14 -2.34 6.54 -11.54
CA ILE A 14 -3.45 5.71 -12.03
C ILE A 14 -3.97 4.79 -10.93
N LEU A 15 -3.09 4.17 -10.14
CA LEU A 15 -3.49 3.27 -9.05
C LEU A 15 -4.22 4.02 -7.92
N ILE A 16 -3.76 5.21 -7.53
CA ILE A 16 -4.41 6.06 -6.53
C ILE A 16 -5.83 6.42 -6.97
N LEU A 17 -6.00 6.83 -8.23
CA LEU A 17 -7.31 7.22 -8.76
C LEU A 17 -8.27 6.03 -8.83
N ASN A 18 -7.79 4.87 -9.25
CA ASN A 18 -8.59 3.64 -9.22
C ASN A 18 -8.99 3.25 -7.79
N TYR A 19 -8.09 3.44 -6.81
CA TYR A 19 -8.39 3.23 -5.40
C TYR A 19 -9.48 4.18 -4.89
N TYR A 20 -9.41 5.47 -5.22
CA TYR A 20 -10.43 6.46 -4.84
C TYR A 20 -11.77 6.23 -5.53
N TYR A 21 -11.75 5.81 -6.81
CA TYR A 21 -12.98 5.55 -7.56
C TYR A 21 -13.73 4.32 -7.03
N MET A 22 -13.00 3.30 -6.56
CA MET A 22 -13.60 2.12 -5.97
C MET A 22 -14.07 2.43 -4.55
N ASN A 23 -15.39 2.55 -4.36
CA ASN A 23 -15.95 2.77 -3.04
C ASN A 23 -15.70 1.53 -2.14
N ILE A 24 -15.19 1.75 -0.91
CA ILE A 24 -14.81 0.67 0.04
C ILE A 24 -15.98 -0.29 0.29
N TYR A 25 -17.19 0.26 0.37
CA TYR A 25 -18.41 -0.50 0.64
C TYR A 25 -18.89 -1.36 -0.53
N SER A 26 -18.38 -1.14 -1.76
CA SER A 26 -18.86 -1.85 -2.94
C SER A 26 -17.93 -2.96 -3.41
N TYR A 27 -16.60 -2.76 -3.39
CA TYR A 27 -15.63 -3.76 -3.85
C TYR A 27 -14.34 -3.78 -3.02
N PRO A 28 -14.40 -4.16 -1.73
CA PRO A 28 -13.22 -4.16 -0.85
C PRO A 28 -12.09 -5.04 -1.38
N ILE A 29 -12.39 -6.20 -1.99
CA ILE A 29 -11.40 -7.10 -2.60
C ILE A 29 -10.59 -6.39 -3.72
N LYS A 30 -11.28 -5.73 -4.66
CA LYS A 30 -10.62 -5.01 -5.76
C LYS A 30 -9.79 -3.85 -5.23
N GLN A 31 -10.29 -3.17 -4.21
CA GLN A 31 -9.59 -2.05 -3.61
C GLN A 31 -8.31 -2.49 -2.88
N LEU A 32 -8.34 -3.60 -2.15
CA LEU A 32 -7.13 -4.16 -1.52
C LEU A 32 -6.10 -4.56 -2.57
N PHE A 33 -6.53 -5.11 -3.71
CA PHE A 33 -5.63 -5.40 -4.82
C PHE A 33 -4.96 -4.13 -5.38
N TYR A 34 -5.72 -3.06 -5.63
CA TYR A 34 -5.15 -1.78 -6.06
C TYR A 34 -4.16 -1.20 -5.03
N LEU A 35 -4.44 -1.39 -3.74
CA LEU A 35 -3.59 -0.90 -2.67
C LEU A 35 -2.27 -1.70 -2.56
N ILE A 36 -2.30 -3.03 -2.75
CA ILE A 36 -1.08 -3.86 -2.87
C ILE A 36 -0.23 -3.36 -4.04
N MET A 37 -0.84 -3.20 -5.21
CA MET A 37 -0.13 -2.74 -6.42
C MET A 37 0.45 -1.34 -6.22
N TYR A 38 -0.28 -0.42 -5.58
CA TYR A 38 0.22 0.92 -5.32
C TYR A 38 1.48 0.90 -4.44
N ILE A 39 1.51 0.06 -3.40
CA ILE A 39 2.62 0.04 -2.45
C ILE A 39 3.86 -0.63 -3.03
N THR A 40 3.69 -1.64 -3.88
CA THR A 40 4.81 -2.23 -4.61
C THR A 40 5.42 -1.20 -5.58
N PHE A 41 4.62 -0.50 -6.39
CA PHE A 41 5.15 0.50 -7.32
C PHE A 41 5.75 1.74 -6.65
N THR A 42 5.16 2.23 -5.55
CA THR A 42 5.77 3.32 -4.76
C THR A 42 7.08 2.89 -4.11
N SER A 43 7.16 1.68 -3.54
CA SER A 43 8.42 1.17 -2.98
C SER A 43 9.52 1.06 -4.04
N MET A 44 9.18 0.62 -5.26
CA MET A 44 10.13 0.57 -6.38
C MET A 44 10.66 1.97 -6.73
N ASN A 45 9.79 2.99 -6.74
CA ASN A 45 10.22 4.37 -6.99
C ASN A 45 11.16 4.89 -5.91
N ILE A 46 10.88 4.60 -4.64
CA ILE A 46 11.75 5.03 -3.55
C ILE A 46 13.09 4.27 -3.63
N MET A 47 13.10 2.99 -4.00
CA MET A 47 14.35 2.24 -4.21
C MET A 47 15.21 2.84 -5.34
N PHE A 48 14.60 3.30 -6.43
CA PHE A 48 15.33 3.98 -7.50
C PHE A 48 15.86 5.36 -7.07
N LEU A 49 15.12 6.11 -6.27
CA LEU A 49 15.51 7.45 -5.80
C LEU A 49 16.48 7.42 -4.61
N LEU A 50 16.42 6.40 -3.77
CA LEU A 50 17.16 6.29 -2.51
C LEU A 50 17.65 4.85 -2.32
N PRO A 51 18.70 4.42 -3.03
CA PRO A 51 19.21 3.05 -2.96
C PRO A 51 19.69 2.66 -1.55
N ASN A 52 20.03 3.64 -0.71
CA ASN A 52 20.52 3.43 0.66
C ASN A 52 19.41 2.98 1.64
N MET A 53 18.13 3.17 1.30
CA MET A 53 16.99 2.79 2.15
C MET A 53 16.30 1.49 1.71
N THR A 54 16.90 0.76 0.76
CA THR A 54 16.33 -0.45 0.13
C THR A 54 15.91 -1.51 1.14
N LEU A 55 16.74 -1.79 2.15
CA LEU A 55 16.42 -2.79 3.17
C LEU A 55 15.23 -2.37 4.05
N ASN A 56 15.14 -1.09 4.42
CA ASN A 56 14.00 -0.57 5.19
C ASN A 56 12.69 -0.67 4.40
N LEU A 57 12.75 -0.30 3.12
CA LEU A 57 11.58 -0.36 2.24
C LEU A 57 11.09 -1.79 2.05
N LEU A 58 11.99 -2.76 1.94
CA LEU A 58 11.64 -4.18 1.84
C LEU A 58 10.99 -4.70 3.13
N ILE A 59 11.51 -4.33 4.30
CA ILE A 59 10.90 -4.71 5.59
C ILE A 59 9.49 -4.12 5.72
N ILE A 60 9.34 -2.83 5.40
CA ILE A 60 8.03 -2.15 5.43
C ILE A 60 7.06 -2.83 4.45
N LEU A 61 7.51 -3.17 3.25
CA LEU A 61 6.69 -3.84 2.24
C LEU A 61 6.23 -5.23 2.70
N ILE A 62 7.09 -6.02 3.34
CA ILE A 62 6.73 -7.34 3.88
C ILE A 62 5.67 -7.22 4.98
N ILE A 63 5.89 -6.34 5.96
CA ILE A 63 4.94 -6.12 7.07
C ILE A 63 3.61 -5.62 6.52
N PHE A 64 3.66 -4.72 5.55
CA PHE A 64 2.45 -4.12 5.00
C PHE A 64 1.64 -5.11 4.16
N ILE A 65 2.26 -5.85 3.23
CA ILE A 65 1.58 -6.86 2.41
C ILE A 65 1.00 -7.97 3.28
N SER A 66 1.74 -8.44 4.29
CA SER A 66 1.23 -9.46 5.21
C SER A 66 0.00 -8.97 5.99
N GLY A 67 0.00 -7.73 6.47
CA GLY A 67 -1.18 -7.13 7.12
C GLY A 67 -2.41 -7.03 6.19
N ILE A 68 -2.23 -6.59 4.94
CA ILE A 68 -3.32 -6.54 3.96
C ILE A 68 -3.87 -7.94 3.66
N LEU A 69 -3.02 -8.96 3.56
CA LEU A 69 -3.45 -10.33 3.26
C LEU A 69 -4.37 -10.88 4.36
N VAL A 70 -4.12 -10.53 5.62
CA VAL A 70 -5.03 -10.87 6.72
C VAL A 70 -6.38 -10.19 6.53
N LEU A 71 -6.40 -8.90 6.23
CA LEU A 71 -7.66 -8.18 5.91
C LEU A 71 -8.37 -8.80 4.71
N PHE A 72 -7.64 -9.21 3.68
CA PHE A 72 -8.18 -9.86 2.49
C PHE A 72 -8.90 -11.17 2.84
N SER A 73 -8.30 -12.01 3.70
CA SER A 73 -8.93 -13.23 4.18
C SER A 73 -10.22 -12.95 4.96
N TYR A 74 -10.23 -11.90 5.79
CA TYR A 74 -11.40 -11.48 6.55
C TYR A 74 -12.54 -11.00 5.64
N PHE A 75 -12.24 -10.16 4.64
CA PHE A 75 -13.24 -9.67 3.70
C PHE A 75 -13.83 -10.79 2.83
N ILE A 76 -13.03 -11.75 2.38
CA ILE A 76 -13.54 -12.91 1.64
C ILE A 76 -14.56 -13.69 2.47
N CYS A 77 -14.28 -13.89 3.77
CA CYS A 77 -15.21 -14.59 4.66
C CYS A 77 -16.52 -13.83 4.92
N LEU A 78 -16.50 -12.49 4.90
CA LEU A 78 -17.68 -11.66 5.14
C LEU A 78 -18.52 -11.35 3.89
N LEU A 79 -17.91 -11.31 2.70
CA LEU A 79 -18.61 -10.92 1.48
C LEU A 79 -19.52 -12.04 0.98
N ASN A 80 -20.77 -12.01 1.39
CA ASN A 80 -21.82 -12.85 0.85
C ASN A 80 -22.28 -12.27 -0.50
N ASN A 81 -21.65 -12.72 -1.60
CA ASN A 81 -22.04 -12.50 -3.01
C ASN A 81 -22.86 -11.23 -3.30
N GLN A 82 -22.26 -10.05 -3.18
CA GLN A 82 -22.82 -8.84 -3.78
C GLN A 82 -22.15 -8.60 -5.12
N ASN A 83 -22.69 -9.24 -6.18
CA ASN A 83 -22.42 -8.84 -7.56
C ASN A 83 -23.10 -7.49 -7.83
N LYS A 84 -22.60 -6.41 -7.22
CA LYS A 84 -22.94 -5.07 -7.66
C LYS A 84 -22.30 -4.88 -9.04
N LYS A 85 -23.04 -4.28 -9.96
CA LYS A 85 -22.51 -3.89 -11.27
C LYS A 85 -21.57 -2.71 -11.04
N SER A 86 -20.26 -2.93 -11.19
CA SER A 86 -19.30 -1.83 -11.21
C SER A 86 -19.47 -1.08 -12.53
N ASN A 87 -19.44 0.25 -12.52
CA ASN A 87 -19.36 1.07 -13.74
C ASN A 87 -17.96 0.91 -14.38
N SER A 88 -17.67 -0.27 -14.91
CA SER A 88 -16.41 -0.65 -15.54
C SER A 88 -16.06 0.30 -16.70
N LEU A 89 -17.07 0.77 -17.44
CA LEU A 89 -16.90 1.71 -18.54
C LEU A 89 -16.35 3.06 -18.07
N LYS A 90 -16.86 3.62 -16.95
CA LYS A 90 -16.36 4.89 -16.42
C LYS A 90 -14.92 4.77 -15.92
N LEU A 91 -14.60 3.67 -15.23
CA LEU A 91 -13.24 3.39 -14.77
C LEU A 91 -12.28 3.22 -15.96
N PHE A 92 -12.72 2.54 -17.02
CA PHE A 92 -11.95 2.37 -18.24
C PHE A 92 -11.66 3.72 -18.94
N LEU A 93 -12.66 4.60 -19.04
CA LEU A 93 -12.48 5.93 -19.62
C LEU A 93 -11.51 6.80 -18.81
N ILE A 94 -11.58 6.75 -17.47
CA ILE A 94 -10.63 7.46 -16.59
C ILE A 94 -9.20 6.94 -16.85
N ASN A 95 -9.02 5.62 -16.90
CA ASN A 95 -7.70 5.02 -17.13
C ASN A 95 -7.12 5.38 -18.50
N LEU A 96 -7.95 5.41 -19.55
CA LEU A 96 -7.52 5.85 -20.89
C LEU A 96 -7.07 7.32 -20.89
N CYS A 97 -7.81 8.20 -20.23
CA CYS A 97 -7.47 9.62 -20.16
C CYS A 97 -6.11 9.83 -19.48
N PHE A 98 -5.85 9.13 -18.37
CA PHE A 98 -4.55 9.19 -17.69
C PHE A 98 -3.41 8.58 -18.49
N LEU A 99 -3.67 7.53 -19.26
CA LEU A 99 -2.68 6.95 -20.17
C LEU A 99 -2.22 7.98 -21.20
N LEU A 100 -3.14 8.73 -21.79
CA LEU A 100 -2.82 9.81 -22.75
C LEU A 100 -1.99 10.93 -22.10
N ILE A 101 -2.37 11.36 -20.89
CA ILE A 101 -1.60 12.36 -20.13
C ILE A 101 -0.18 11.86 -19.86
N SER A 102 -0.04 10.59 -19.48
CA SER A 102 1.27 9.99 -19.18
C SER A 102 2.20 9.95 -20.41
N ILE A 103 1.65 9.65 -21.59
CA ILE A 103 2.40 9.66 -22.85
C ILE A 103 2.86 11.08 -23.18
N PHE A 104 1.96 12.06 -23.07
CA PHE A 104 2.30 13.47 -23.30
C PHE A 104 3.40 13.98 -22.36
N GLN A 105 3.30 13.64 -21.07
CA GLN A 105 4.32 14.01 -20.08
C GLN A 105 5.67 13.33 -20.36
N SER A 106 5.65 12.06 -20.76
CA SER A 106 6.87 11.32 -21.09
C SER A 106 7.67 11.94 -22.25
N MET A 107 6.99 12.55 -23.21
CA MET A 107 7.63 13.27 -24.32
C MET A 107 8.34 14.56 -23.84
N ASN A 108 7.77 15.24 -22.84
CA ASN A 108 8.30 16.50 -22.29
C ASN A 108 9.38 16.33 -21.21
N ASN A 109 9.54 15.10 -20.69
CA ASN A 109 10.43 14.81 -19.56
C ASN A 109 11.90 15.17 -19.79
N LYS A 110 12.38 15.24 -21.05
CA LYS A 110 13.76 15.66 -21.34
C LYS A 110 14.12 17.04 -20.78
N LEU A 111 13.14 17.93 -20.60
CA LEU A 111 13.36 19.29 -20.09
C LEU A 111 13.41 19.35 -18.55
N LEU A 112 12.56 18.60 -17.85
CA LEU A 112 12.52 18.60 -16.37
C LEU A 112 13.76 17.93 -15.74
N PHE A 113 14.34 16.95 -16.41
CA PHE A 113 15.42 16.12 -15.83
C PHE A 113 16.83 16.66 -16.06
N LYS A 114 17.01 17.71 -16.88
CA LYS A 114 18.34 18.34 -17.07
C LYS A 114 18.87 19.02 -15.80
N ASN A 115 18.01 19.33 -14.84
CA ASN A 115 18.35 20.10 -13.64
C ASN A 115 18.57 19.25 -12.38
N PHE A 116 18.35 17.94 -12.43
CA PHE A 116 18.56 17.07 -11.28
C PHE A 116 19.95 16.42 -11.33
N ASN A 117 20.95 17.14 -10.82
CA ASN A 117 22.26 16.57 -10.49
C ASN A 117 22.13 15.68 -9.26
N PHE A 118 21.80 14.41 -9.45
CA PHE A 118 21.85 13.43 -8.37
C PHE A 118 23.29 12.95 -8.16
N ASN A 119 24.01 13.56 -7.22
CA ASN A 119 25.21 12.96 -6.64
C ASN A 119 24.79 11.73 -5.80
N PHE A 120 24.68 10.58 -6.45
CA PHE A 120 24.26 9.30 -5.86
C PHE A 120 25.36 8.54 -5.12
N TYR A 121 26.56 9.10 -5.00
CA TYR A 121 27.67 8.43 -4.36
C TYR A 121 27.85 8.96 -2.93
N TYR A 122 27.87 8.05 -1.95
CA TYR A 122 28.32 8.25 -0.56
C TYR A 122 27.32 8.69 0.52
N GLN A 123 26.22 7.96 0.73
CA GLN A 123 25.69 7.78 2.10
C GLN A 123 25.26 6.33 2.36
N LYS A 124 26.25 5.43 2.36
CA LYS A 124 26.10 4.01 2.75
C LYS A 124 25.49 3.89 4.16
N ASN A 125 24.33 3.22 4.26
CA ASN A 125 23.83 2.36 5.36
C ASN A 125 24.06 2.72 6.86
N GLN A 126 24.49 3.93 7.21
CA GLN A 126 24.94 4.23 8.59
C GLN A 126 23.79 4.50 9.57
N MET A 127 22.60 4.89 9.12
CA MET A 127 21.49 5.21 10.04
C MET A 127 20.83 3.98 10.67
N ILE A 128 20.66 2.87 9.93
CA ILE A 128 20.03 1.65 10.47
C ILE A 128 20.93 0.99 11.50
N LYS A 129 22.24 0.95 11.21
CA LYS A 129 23.22 0.43 12.17
C LYS A 129 23.16 1.21 13.49
N LYS A 130 22.90 2.53 13.49
CA LYS A 130 22.77 3.31 14.73
C LYS A 130 21.58 2.91 15.59
N LEU A 131 20.44 2.50 15.01
CA LEU A 131 19.29 2.02 15.80
C LEU A 131 19.61 0.72 16.57
N TYR A 132 20.44 -0.16 16.00
CA TYR A 132 20.84 -1.41 16.66
C TYR A 132 22.14 -1.29 17.48
N LEU A 133 23.04 -0.37 17.13
CA LEU A 133 24.32 -0.14 17.82
C LEU A 133 24.16 0.76 19.06
N THR A 134 23.20 1.70 19.04
CA THR A 134 22.81 2.49 20.20
C THR A 134 21.29 2.37 20.37
N PRO A 135 20.80 1.20 20.82
CA PRO A 135 19.37 0.99 20.98
C PRO A 135 18.81 1.98 21.99
N ASN A 136 17.80 2.75 21.58
CA ASN A 136 17.01 3.53 22.51
C ASN A 136 16.02 2.56 23.20
N TYR A 137 16.50 1.88 24.24
CA TYR A 137 15.74 0.84 24.96
C TYR A 137 14.36 1.32 25.40
N PHE A 138 14.21 2.61 25.72
CA PHE A 138 12.93 3.21 26.07
C PHE A 138 11.91 3.09 24.93
N ILE A 139 12.30 3.44 23.69
CA ILE A 139 11.43 3.32 22.51
C ILE A 139 11.06 1.86 22.28
N MET A 140 12.01 0.94 22.39
CA MET A 140 11.75 -0.50 22.21
C MET A 140 10.72 -1.02 23.23
N ILE A 141 10.86 -0.66 24.51
CA ILE A 141 9.92 -1.04 25.57
C ILE A 141 8.52 -0.49 25.30
N THR A 142 8.40 0.77 24.84
CA THR A 142 7.08 1.34 24.51
C THR A 142 6.37 0.60 23.39
N PHE A 143 7.10 0.11 22.37
CA PHE A 143 6.51 -0.73 21.32
C PHE A 143 6.00 -2.07 21.85
N ILE A 144 6.76 -2.73 22.73
CA ILE A 144 6.35 -4.02 23.33
C ILE A 144 5.06 -3.84 24.14
N ILE A 145 4.98 -2.80 24.97
CA ILE A 145 3.78 -2.52 25.79
C ILE A 145 2.58 -2.24 24.88
N MET A 146 2.76 -1.45 23.81
CA MET A 146 1.68 -1.16 22.86
C MET A 146 1.18 -2.45 22.18
N LEU A 147 2.06 -3.35 21.78
CA LEU A 147 1.67 -4.63 21.16
C LEU A 147 0.86 -5.51 22.11
N ILE A 148 1.28 -5.63 23.38
CA ILE A 148 0.53 -6.39 24.40
C ILE A 148 -0.85 -5.77 24.62
N TYR A 149 -0.94 -4.44 24.68
CA TYR A 149 -2.21 -3.74 24.84
C TYR A 149 -3.15 -3.95 23.65
N MET A 150 -2.63 -3.90 22.42
CA MET A 150 -3.43 -4.17 21.22
C MET A 150 -3.95 -5.61 21.19
N LEU A 151 -3.15 -6.60 21.62
CA LEU A 151 -3.61 -7.98 21.77
C LEU A 151 -4.74 -8.11 22.80
N PHE A 152 -4.63 -7.41 23.93
CA PHE A 152 -5.70 -7.37 24.93
C PHE A 152 -6.98 -6.73 24.40
N LEU A 153 -6.87 -5.65 23.63
CA LEU A 153 -8.04 -5.01 23.00
C LEU A 153 -8.72 -5.95 22.00
N VAL A 154 -7.95 -6.63 21.14
CA VAL A 154 -8.51 -7.57 20.15
C VAL A 154 -9.22 -8.73 20.83
N THR A 155 -8.61 -9.34 21.86
CA THR A 155 -9.24 -10.42 22.62
C THR A 155 -10.54 -9.97 23.29
N LYS A 156 -10.58 -8.76 23.85
CA LYS A 156 -11.80 -8.18 24.42
C LYS A 156 -12.87 -7.92 23.36
N MET A 157 -12.51 -7.40 22.18
CA MET A 157 -13.45 -7.20 21.07
C MET A 157 -14.05 -8.54 20.61
N CYS A 158 -13.22 -9.58 20.47
CA CYS A 158 -13.70 -10.92 20.11
C CYS A 158 -14.60 -11.55 21.18
N TYR A 159 -14.40 -11.25 22.46
CA TYR A 159 -15.22 -11.79 23.56
C TYR A 159 -16.55 -11.05 23.74
N LEU A 160 -16.66 -9.81 23.28
CA LEU A 160 -17.87 -8.98 23.42
C LEU A 160 -18.97 -9.31 22.39
N GLU A 161 -18.65 -10.01 21.29
CA GLU A 161 -19.63 -10.41 20.28
C GLU A 161 -20.22 -11.81 20.60
N ASP A 162 -21.23 -11.86 21.47
CA ASP A 162 -21.96 -13.10 21.84
C ASP A 162 -22.75 -13.76 20.68
N LYS A 163 -22.65 -13.22 19.45
CA LYS A 163 -23.32 -13.78 18.28
C LYS A 163 -22.32 -13.96 17.15
N PRO A 164 -22.23 -15.16 16.55
CA PRO A 164 -21.40 -15.33 15.36
C PRO A 164 -21.91 -14.38 14.26
N LEU A 165 -21.01 -13.60 13.66
CA LEU A 165 -21.25 -12.76 12.46
C LEU A 165 -22.02 -13.51 11.36
N ARG A 166 -21.85 -14.84 11.33
CA ARG A 166 -22.64 -15.77 10.55
C ARG A 166 -23.84 -16.23 11.37
N THR A 167 -24.92 -15.43 11.41
CA THR A 167 -26.21 -15.98 11.83
C THR A 167 -26.58 -17.08 10.83
N TYR A 168 -26.42 -18.32 11.27
CA TYR A 168 -26.97 -19.49 10.59
C TYR A 168 -28.43 -19.18 10.27
N LYS A 169 -28.80 -19.36 9.00
CA LYS A 169 -30.20 -19.42 8.58
C LYS A 169 -30.93 -20.42 9.46
N TRP A 170 -31.99 -19.99 10.13
CA TRP A 170 -33.06 -20.85 10.62
C TRP A 170 -34.37 -20.34 10.03
N LYS A 171 -34.82 -20.99 8.93
CA LYS A 171 -36.12 -21.67 8.73
C LYS A 171 -37.35 -20.76 8.97
N LYS A 172 -38.24 -20.46 8.04
CA LYS A 172 -38.83 -21.16 6.89
C LYS A 172 -39.15 -20.14 5.79
#